data_AF-E1NUP7-F1
#
_entry.id   AF-E1NUP7-F1
#
_cell.length_a   1.000
_cell.length_b   1.000
_cell.length_c   1.000
_cell.angle_alpha   90.00
_cell.angle_beta   90.00
_cell.angle_gamma   90.00
#
_symmetry.space_group_name_H-M   'P 1'
#
loop_
_entity.id
_entity.type
_entity.pdbx_description
1 polymer ?
#
loop_
_entity_poly.entity_id
_entity_poly.type
_entity_poly.pdbx_seq_one_letter_code
_entity_poly.pdbx_strand_id
1 'polypeptide(L)'
;MIKINMFSKADTVQGQGVGSAYNELIGLLRKNLSNEFQVTINQYSQSDITHYHTINPTYFINSFSKNRGRKIGYVHFLPETLEGSIKLPSGAKTVLYKYVIDFYKRMDQIVVVNPIFIDKLTNYGIDRSNIKYIPNFVSKSVFYEQTDAQKKAI
;
A
#
# COMPACT_ATOMS: atom_id res chain seq x y z
N MET A 1 -23.32 3.54 4.74
CA MET A 1 -21.92 3.32 5.15
C MET A 1 -21.17 2.77 3.95
N ILE A 2 -20.07 3.39 3.56
CA ILE A 2 -19.25 2.93 2.41
C ILE A 2 -18.45 1.71 2.85
N LYS A 3 -18.46 0.64 2.05
CA LYS A 3 -17.73 -0.60 2.32
C LYS A 3 -16.32 -0.51 1.75
N ILE A 4 -15.34 -0.44 2.63
CA ILE A 4 -13.92 -0.40 2.28
C ILE A 4 -13.30 -1.73 2.66
N ASN A 5 -12.70 -2.42 1.70
CA ASN A 5 -11.97 -3.65 1.95
C ASN A 5 -10.48 -3.45 1.69
N MET A 6 -9.67 -3.73 2.72
CA MET A 6 -8.23 -3.53 2.72
C MET A 6 -7.54 -4.87 2.44
N PHE A 7 -6.83 -4.99 1.32
CA PHE A 7 -5.97 -6.14 1.03
C PHE A 7 -4.53 -5.83 1.42
N SER A 8 -4.07 -6.44 2.50
CA SER A 8 -2.74 -6.22 3.05
C SER A 8 -2.17 -7.51 3.63
N LYS A 9 -0.87 -7.70 3.44
CA LYS A 9 -0.04 -8.63 4.22
C LYS A 9 1.04 -7.90 5.03
N ALA A 10 0.93 -6.58 5.19
CA ALA A 10 1.95 -5.75 5.85
C ALA A 10 2.15 -6.10 7.34
N ASP A 11 1.15 -6.73 7.95
CA ASP A 11 1.13 -7.20 9.34
C ASP A 11 1.72 -8.61 9.53
N THR A 12 2.04 -9.33 8.45
CA THR A 12 2.53 -10.71 8.52
C THR A 12 4.00 -10.84 8.95
N VAL A 13 4.76 -9.74 8.95
CA VAL A 13 6.16 -9.71 9.40
C VAL A 13 6.33 -8.62 10.47
N GLN A 14 6.60 -9.06 11.71
CA GLN A 14 6.85 -8.14 12.82
C GLN A 14 8.14 -7.34 12.59
N GLY A 15 8.14 -6.06 12.98
CA GLY A 15 9.33 -5.19 12.93
C GLY A 15 9.55 -4.38 11.64
N GLN A 16 8.61 -4.40 10.69
CA GLN A 16 8.69 -3.55 9.50
C GLN A 16 7.89 -2.24 9.66
N GLY A 17 8.48 -1.09 9.31
CA GLY A 17 7.82 0.21 9.37
C GLY A 17 6.53 0.32 8.54
N VAL A 18 6.38 -0.52 7.50
CA VAL A 18 5.17 -0.60 6.67
C VAL A 18 3.98 -1.13 7.47
N GLY A 19 4.20 -2.12 8.34
CA GLY A 19 3.14 -2.68 9.20
C GLY A 19 2.63 -1.67 10.22
N SER A 20 3.52 -0.86 10.81
CA SER A 20 3.14 0.20 11.76
C SER A 20 2.25 1.26 11.10
N ALA A 21 2.65 1.79 9.94
CA ALA A 21 1.84 2.76 9.21
C ALA A 21 0.45 2.21 8.81
N TYR A 22 0.39 0.93 8.40
CA TYR A 22 -0.88 0.27 8.08
C TYR A 22 -1.79 0.15 9.31
N ASN A 23 -1.25 -0.30 10.44
CA ASN A 23 -2.04 -0.47 11.67
C ASN A 23 -2.58 0.86 12.19
N GLU A 24 -1.79 1.93 12.10
CA GLU A 24 -2.25 3.27 12.46
C GLU A 24 -3.36 3.78 11.53
N LEU A 25 -3.25 3.56 10.22
CA LEU A 25 -4.32 3.88 9.26
C LEU A 25 -5.62 3.15 9.63
N ILE A 26 -5.57 1.84 9.86
CA ILE A 26 -6.76 1.07 10.26
C ILE A 26 -7.32 1.57 11.59
N GLY A 27 -6.44 1.90 12.54
CA GLY A 27 -6.82 2.48 13.83
C GLY A 27 -7.58 3.80 13.68
N LEU A 28 -7.08 4.73 12.86
CA LEU A 28 -7.74 6.02 12.61
C LEU A 28 -9.08 5.85 11.90
N LEU A 29 -9.16 4.99 10.88
CA LEU A 29 -10.41 4.73 10.17
C LEU A 29 -11.49 4.19 11.12
N ARG A 30 -11.13 3.23 11.97
CA ARG A 30 -12.07 2.63 12.93
C ARG A 30 -12.43 3.59 14.07
N LYS A 31 -11.48 4.41 14.53
CA LYS A 31 -11.71 5.34 15.64
C LYS A 31 -12.56 6.54 15.22
N ASN A 32 -12.27 7.13 14.08
CA ASN A 32 -12.83 8.44 13.70
C ASN A 32 -13.94 8.34 12.65
N LEU A 33 -13.97 7.26 11.84
CA LEU A 33 -14.83 7.16 10.65
C LEU A 33 -15.70 5.89 10.65
N SER A 34 -15.89 5.24 11.81
CA SER A 34 -16.70 4.01 11.93
C SER A 34 -18.17 4.21 11.60
N ASN A 35 -18.70 5.43 11.74
CA ASN A 35 -20.07 5.76 11.36
C ASN A 35 -20.23 5.97 9.84
N GLU A 36 -19.12 6.23 9.14
CA GLU A 36 -19.10 6.50 7.70
C GLU A 36 -18.67 5.28 6.89
N PHE A 37 -17.71 4.52 7.40
CA PHE A 37 -17.03 3.43 6.70
C PHE A 37 -17.12 2.09 7.43
N GLN A 38 -17.49 1.06 6.68
CA GLN A 38 -17.36 -0.34 7.09
C GLN A 38 -16.03 -0.87 6.55
N VAL A 39 -15.02 -0.99 7.42
CA VAL A 39 -13.67 -1.43 7.03
C VAL A 39 -13.49 -2.93 7.30
N THR A 40 -13.30 -3.71 6.23
CA THR A 40 -12.94 -5.13 6.29
C THR A 40 -11.50 -5.35 5.83
N ILE A 41 -10.89 -6.47 6.22
CA ILE A 41 -9.51 -6.82 5.87
C ILE A 41 -9.50 -8.18 5.19
N ASN A 42 -8.88 -8.24 4.00
CA ASN A 42 -8.67 -9.46 3.21
C ASN A 42 -9.95 -10.27 2.93
N GLN A 43 -11.11 -9.61 2.84
CA GLN A 43 -12.38 -10.28 2.56
C GLN A 43 -12.63 -10.35 1.05
N TYR A 44 -13.13 -11.48 0.55
CA TYR A 44 -13.43 -11.63 -0.89
C TYR A 44 -14.89 -11.30 -1.23
N SER A 45 -15.63 -10.68 -0.31
CA SER A 45 -16.99 -10.16 -0.51
C SER A 45 -17.01 -8.90 -1.38
N GLN A 46 -18.21 -8.45 -1.79
CA GLN A 46 -18.38 -7.21 -2.53
C GLN A 46 -18.09 -5.98 -1.67
N SER A 47 -17.39 -5.00 -2.25
CA SER A 47 -17.02 -3.73 -1.60
C SER A 47 -17.18 -2.55 -2.56
N ASP A 48 -17.45 -1.37 -2.02
CA ASP A 48 -17.54 -0.13 -2.80
C ASP A 48 -16.13 0.38 -3.16
N ILE A 49 -15.18 0.19 -2.24
CA ILE A 49 -13.77 0.54 -2.41
C ILE A 49 -12.92 -0.67 -2.01
N THR A 50 -11.97 -1.04 -2.87
CA THR A 50 -10.91 -2.00 -2.54
C THR A 50 -9.57 -1.31 -2.52
N HIS A 51 -8.90 -1.33 -1.38
CA HIS A 51 -7.56 -0.76 -1.22
C HIS A 51 -6.53 -1.88 -1.18
N TYR A 52 -5.69 -1.97 -2.20
CA TYR A 52 -4.55 -2.88 -2.25
C TYR A 52 -3.33 -2.21 -1.62
N HIS A 53 -3.07 -2.54 -0.36
CA HIS A 53 -1.97 -1.99 0.41
C HIS A 53 -0.64 -2.67 0.12
N THR A 54 -0.68 -3.94 -0.34
CA THR A 54 0.51 -4.72 -0.70
C THR A 54 0.30 -5.41 -2.03
N ILE A 55 1.39 -5.88 -2.65
CA ILE A 55 1.37 -6.57 -3.94
C ILE A 55 1.67 -8.04 -3.73
N ASN A 56 0.80 -8.93 -4.21
CA ASN A 56 1.07 -10.36 -4.33
C ASN A 56 0.17 -11.00 -5.41
N PRO A 57 0.53 -12.20 -5.92
CA PRO A 57 -0.18 -12.81 -7.04
C PRO A 57 -1.68 -13.01 -6.78
N THR A 58 -2.08 -13.36 -5.56
CA THR A 58 -3.49 -13.53 -5.19
C THR A 58 -4.26 -12.21 -5.29
N TYR A 59 -3.65 -11.09 -4.87
CA TYR A 59 -4.27 -9.77 -4.96
C TYR A 59 -4.34 -9.26 -6.40
N PHE A 60 -3.33 -9.57 -7.21
CA PHE A 60 -3.36 -9.29 -8.63
C PHE A 60 -4.56 -10.01 -9.30
N ILE A 61 -4.73 -11.31 -9.08
CA ILE A 61 -5.87 -12.09 -9.58
C ILE A 61 -7.20 -11.52 -9.03
N ASN A 62 -7.25 -11.19 -7.74
CA ASN A 62 -8.44 -10.62 -7.11
C ASN A 62 -8.87 -9.29 -7.75
N SER A 63 -7.94 -8.48 -8.25
CA SER A 63 -8.23 -7.19 -8.92
C SER A 63 -8.94 -7.31 -10.27
N PHE A 64 -9.10 -8.52 -10.81
CA PHE A 64 -9.92 -8.81 -11.98
C PHE A 64 -11.41 -8.98 -11.66
N SER A 65 -11.76 -9.16 -10.39
CA SER A 65 -13.15 -9.29 -9.98
C SER A 65 -13.91 -7.98 -10.10
N LYS A 66 -15.14 -8.04 -10.65
CA LYS A 66 -16.08 -6.90 -10.69
C LYS A 66 -16.58 -6.48 -9.30
N ASN A 67 -16.43 -7.35 -8.29
CA ASN A 67 -16.92 -7.11 -6.93
C ASN A 67 -16.00 -6.19 -6.10
N ARG A 68 -14.99 -5.57 -6.73
CA ARG A 68 -13.98 -4.76 -6.04
C ARG A 68 -14.34 -3.27 -5.95
N GLY A 69 -15.39 -2.83 -6.64
CA GLY A 69 -15.73 -1.42 -6.71
C GLY A 69 -14.56 -0.59 -7.24
N ARG A 70 -14.34 0.60 -6.69
CA ARG A 70 -13.20 1.46 -7.02
C ARG A 70 -11.92 0.92 -6.37
N LYS A 71 -10.92 0.62 -7.17
CA LYS A 71 -9.64 0.04 -6.76
C LYS A 71 -8.61 1.13 -6.49
N ILE A 72 -8.07 1.14 -5.28
CA ILE A 72 -7.01 2.04 -4.83
C ILE A 72 -5.73 1.21 -4.67
N GLY A 73 -4.67 1.58 -5.38
CA GLY A 73 -3.36 0.96 -5.22
C GLY A 73 -2.45 1.79 -4.33
N TYR A 74 -1.80 1.17 -3.35
CA TYR A 74 -0.78 1.81 -2.55
C TYR A 74 0.62 1.44 -3.04
N VAL A 75 1.40 2.43 -3.46
CA VAL A 75 2.73 2.22 -4.03
C VAL A 75 3.78 2.48 -2.97
N HIS A 76 4.30 1.38 -2.40
CA HIS A 76 5.44 1.40 -1.48
C HIS A 76 6.79 1.33 -2.20
N PHE A 77 6.82 0.76 -3.41
CA PHE A 77 8.04 0.52 -4.17
C PHE A 77 7.76 0.54 -5.67
N LEU A 78 8.81 0.72 -6.47
CA LEU A 78 8.76 0.55 -7.93
C LEU A 78 9.69 -0.59 -8.35
N PRO A 79 9.48 -1.22 -9.51
CA PRO A 79 10.29 -2.37 -9.92
C PRO A 79 11.79 -2.10 -9.84
N GLU A 80 12.25 -0.94 -10.31
CA GLU A 80 13.67 -0.55 -10.30
C GLU A 80 14.25 -0.41 -8.88
N THR A 81 13.40 -0.17 -7.87
CA THR A 81 13.85 -0.15 -6.47
C THR A 81 14.14 -1.55 -5.92
N LEU A 82 13.65 -2.60 -6.59
CA LEU A 82 13.93 -4.00 -6.21
C LEU A 82 15.27 -4.52 -6.76
N GLU A 83 15.92 -3.81 -7.70
CA GLU A 83 17.16 -4.28 -8.34
C GLU A 83 18.29 -4.53 -7.37
N GLY A 84 18.40 -3.71 -6.33
CA GLY A 84 19.42 -3.85 -5.30
C GLY A 84 19.05 -4.83 -4.19
N SER A 85 17.79 -5.25 -4.10
CA SER A 85 17.26 -6.02 -2.95
C SER A 85 17.06 -7.50 -3.26
N ILE A 86 16.86 -7.88 -4.52
CA ILE A 86 16.58 -9.26 -4.91
C ILE A 86 17.47 -9.66 -6.10
N LYS A 87 18.30 -10.70 -5.91
CA LYS A 87 19.07 -11.31 -6.99
C LYS A 87 18.17 -12.26 -7.76
N LEU A 88 17.70 -11.85 -8.94
CA LEU A 88 16.92 -12.67 -9.86
C LEU A 88 17.65 -12.82 -11.20
N PRO A 89 17.53 -13.98 -11.89
CA PRO A 89 17.92 -14.11 -13.28
C PRO A 89 17.21 -13.08 -14.17
N SER A 90 17.87 -12.57 -15.20
CA SER A 90 17.39 -11.45 -16.02
C SER A 90 15.98 -11.64 -16.59
N GLY A 91 15.63 -12.85 -17.00
CA GLY A 91 14.27 -13.17 -17.50
C GLY A 91 13.18 -13.07 -16.41
N ALA A 92 13.46 -13.57 -15.20
CA ALA A 92 12.53 -13.50 -14.08
C ALA A 92 12.31 -12.05 -13.62
N LYS A 93 13.35 -11.21 -13.71
CA LYS A 93 13.27 -9.78 -13.42
C LYS A 93 12.28 -9.06 -14.34
N THR A 94 12.37 -9.29 -15.65
CA THR A 94 11.43 -8.69 -16.62
C THR A 94 9.98 -9.09 -16.33
N VAL A 95 9.75 -10.36 -16.00
CA VAL A 95 8.40 -10.86 -15.63
C VAL A 95 7.88 -10.17 -14.37
N LEU A 96 8.71 -10.09 -13.32
CA LEU A 96 8.33 -9.42 -12.07
C LEU A 96 8.00 -7.94 -12.30
N TYR A 97 8.77 -7.26 -13.15
CA TYR A 97 8.61 -5.84 -13.43
C TYR A 97 7.30 -5.59 -14.15
N LYS A 98 7.07 -6.35 -15.21
CA LYS A 98 5.83 -6.33 -15.95
C LYS A 98 4.64 -6.59 -15.02
N TYR A 99 4.72 -7.61 -14.17
CA TYR A 99 3.68 -7.94 -13.20
C TYR A 99 3.35 -6.78 -12.25
N VAL A 100 4.36 -6.13 -11.65
CA VAL A 100 4.16 -5.01 -10.72
C VAL A 100 3.50 -3.83 -11.44
N ILE A 101 4.00 -3.45 -12.61
CA ILE A 101 3.44 -2.34 -13.40
C ILE A 101 2.02 -2.67 -13.90
N ASP A 102 1.79 -3.89 -14.39
CA ASP A 102 0.48 -4.33 -14.82
C ASP A 102 -0.50 -4.29 -13.65
N PHE A 103 -0.08 -4.60 -12.41
CA PHE A 103 -0.94 -4.45 -11.24
C PHE A 103 -1.30 -2.99 -10.96
N TYR A 104 -0.34 -2.07 -11.02
CA TYR A 104 -0.60 -0.63 -10.83
C TYR A 104 -1.55 -0.06 -11.88
N LYS A 105 -1.41 -0.47 -13.15
CA LYS A 105 -2.32 -0.06 -14.23
C LYS A 105 -3.77 -0.52 -14.05
N ARG A 106 -4.02 -1.48 -13.16
CA ARG A 106 -5.38 -1.93 -12.84
C ARG A 106 -6.08 -1.08 -11.79
N MET A 107 -5.38 -0.14 -11.17
CA MET A 107 -5.92 0.71 -10.12
C MET A 107 -6.64 1.90 -10.72
N ASP A 108 -7.80 2.24 -10.17
CA ASP A 108 -8.53 3.44 -10.56
C ASP A 108 -7.89 4.69 -9.99
N GLN A 109 -7.28 4.57 -8.81
CA GLN A 109 -6.46 5.61 -8.18
C GLN A 109 -5.24 4.96 -7.54
N ILE A 110 -4.14 5.69 -7.53
CA ILE A 110 -2.90 5.29 -6.88
C ILE A 110 -2.56 6.31 -5.81
N VAL A 111 -2.23 5.81 -4.63
CA VAL A 111 -1.66 6.60 -3.54
C VAL A 111 -0.17 6.30 -3.44
N VAL A 112 0.64 7.36 -3.45
CA VAL A 112 2.09 7.28 -3.25
C VAL A 112 2.48 7.99 -1.97
N VAL A 113 3.46 7.44 -1.25
CA VAL A 113 4.03 8.02 -0.01
C VAL A 113 5.25 8.90 -0.24
N ASN A 114 5.75 8.92 -1.48
CA ASN A 114 6.85 9.76 -1.91
C ASN A 114 6.49 10.38 -3.27
N PRO A 115 6.50 11.72 -3.41
CA PRO A 115 6.11 12.38 -4.66
C PRO A 115 7.03 12.04 -5.84
N ILE A 116 8.26 11.56 -5.60
CA ILE A 116 9.18 11.09 -6.65
C ILE A 116 8.56 9.93 -7.48
N PHE A 117 7.66 9.14 -6.87
CA PHE A 117 7.01 8.05 -7.60
C PHE A 117 5.98 8.52 -8.62
N ILE A 118 5.48 9.76 -8.53
CA ILE A 118 4.44 10.23 -9.44
C ILE A 118 4.96 10.25 -10.88
N ASP A 119 6.09 10.93 -11.13
CA ASP A 119 6.62 11.07 -12.49
C ASP A 119 7.10 9.71 -13.06
N LYS A 120 7.60 8.83 -12.19
CA LYS A 120 7.99 7.48 -12.57
C LYS A 120 6.79 6.62 -13.00
N LEU A 121 5.69 6.68 -12.24
CA LEU A 121 4.45 5.99 -12.60
C LEU A 121 3.83 6.56 -13.89
N THR A 122 3.93 7.87 -14.11
CA THR A 122 3.48 8.47 -15.39
C THR A 122 4.31 7.98 -16.57
N ASN A 123 5.63 7.76 -16.40
CA ASN A 123 6.48 7.19 -17.45
C ASN A 123 6.11 5.74 -17.78
N TYR A 124 5.47 5.01 -16.85
CA TYR A 124 4.89 3.69 -17.12
C TYR A 124 3.52 3.76 -17.81
N GLY A 125 2.99 4.94 -18.08
CA GLY A 125 1.70 5.16 -18.76
C GLY A 125 0.50 5.17 -17.82
N ILE A 126 0.69 5.46 -16.53
CA ILE A 126 -0.40 5.70 -15.59
C ILE A 126 -0.75 7.19 -15.62
N ASP A 127 -2.03 7.52 -15.81
CA ASP A 127 -2.49 8.91 -15.83
C ASP A 127 -2.16 9.62 -14.52
N ARG A 128 -1.50 10.77 -14.61
CA ARG A 128 -1.12 11.60 -13.46
C ARG A 128 -2.32 11.98 -12.60
N SER A 129 -3.48 12.21 -13.21
CA SER A 129 -4.71 12.58 -12.49
C SER A 129 -5.18 11.50 -11.52
N ASN A 130 -4.83 10.24 -11.79
CA ASN A 130 -5.13 9.08 -10.95
C ASN A 130 -4.13 8.89 -9.80
N ILE A 131 -3.03 9.64 -9.76
CA ILE A 131 -1.97 9.49 -8.75
C ILE A 131 -2.09 10.61 -7.72
N LYS A 132 -2.15 10.24 -6.44
CA LYS A 132 -2.21 11.17 -5.30
C LYS A 132 -1.08 10.91 -4.32
N TYR A 133 -0.37 11.97 -3.95
CA TYR A 133 0.59 11.92 -2.86
C TYR A 133 -0.13 12.07 -1.53
N ILE A 134 0.03 11.08 -0.66
CA ILE A 134 -0.42 11.13 0.73
C ILE A 134 0.74 10.59 1.58
N PRO A 135 1.39 11.42 2.41
CA PRO A 135 2.49 10.96 3.25
C PRO A 135 1.99 9.95 4.28
N ASN A 136 2.86 9.00 4.63
CA ASN A 136 2.65 8.21 5.84
C ASN A 136 2.69 9.13 7.07
N PHE A 137 1.91 8.77 8.08
CA PHE A 137 1.99 9.35 9.41
C PHE A 137 2.43 8.26 10.39
N VAL A 138 2.98 8.70 11.52
CA VAL A 138 3.34 7.84 12.65
C VAL A 138 2.82 8.47 13.95
N SER A 139 2.40 7.65 14.90
CA SER A 139 1.89 8.12 16.18
C SER A 139 3.02 8.70 17.01
N LYS A 140 2.93 10.00 17.35
CA LYS A 140 3.89 10.66 18.23
C LYS A 140 3.92 10.08 19.65
N SER A 141 2.90 9.32 20.06
CA SER A 141 2.91 8.64 21.37
C SER A 141 3.74 7.35 21.37
N VAL A 142 3.98 6.76 20.19
CA VAL A 142 4.77 5.53 20.02
C VAL A 142 6.15 5.86 19.44
N PHE A 143 6.19 6.78 18.49
CA PHE A 143 7.40 7.28 17.84
C PHE A 143 7.69 8.69 18.34
N TYR A 144 8.47 8.76 19.43
CA TYR A 144 8.96 10.02 20.01
C TYR A 144 10.47 9.94 20.20
N GLU A 145 11.11 11.10 20.26
CA GLU A 145 12.52 11.17 20.58
C GLU A 145 12.75 10.79 22.05
N GLN A 146 13.52 9.73 22.29
CA GLN A 146 13.94 9.35 23.64
C GLN A 146 14.91 10.39 24.22
N THR A 147 14.89 10.56 25.54
CA THR A 147 15.84 11.44 26.22
C THR A 147 17.25 10.86 26.18
N ASP A 148 18.29 11.69 26.32
CA ASP A 148 19.68 11.23 26.33
C ASP A 148 19.95 10.20 27.45
N ALA A 149 19.25 10.32 28.57
CA ALA A 149 19.33 9.34 29.65
C ALA A 149 18.77 7.97 29.24
N GLN A 150 17.66 7.94 28.50
CA GLN A 150 17.06 6.70 27.98
C GLN A 150 17.93 6.08 26.88
N LYS A 151 18.50 6.91 26.00
CA LYS A 151 19.42 6.46 24.93
C LYS A 151 20.68 5.81 25.49
N LYS A 152 21.21 6.28 26.63
CA LYS A 152 22.40 5.74 27.30
C LYS A 152 22.15 4.44 28.09
N ALA A 153 20.90 4.08 28.34
CA ALA A 153 20.51 2.91 29.14
C ALA A 153 20.22 1.65 28.30
N ILE A 154 20.39 1.74 26.98
CA ILE A 154 20.25 0.65 25.98
C ILE A 154 21.65 0.22 25.54
#